data_AF-A0A6V7S9H5-F1
#
_entry.id   AF-A0A6V7S9H5-F1
#
_cell.length_a   1.000
_cell.length_b   1.000
_cell.length_c   1.000
_cell.angle_alpha   90.00
_cell.angle_beta   90.00
_cell.angle_gamma   90.00
#
_symmetry.space_group_name_H-M   'P 1'
#
loop_
_entity.id
_entity.type
_entity.pdbx_description
1 polymer ?
#
loop_
_entity_poly.entity_id
_entity_poly.type
_entity_poly.pdbx_seq_one_letter_code
_entity_poly.pdbx_strand_id
1 'polypeptide(L)'
;MNKTYIKVSLALLSIAGYMQNVIFASETETVAHNCTKNGTLRHRPTSIYDQYKDEANDDIGETLAAIRYGEEARDLLEKLYELNTHDYSTHSTENGNKIYTKKIGNMDIGRLDFTIPSASKYPTVYKQYWDFRYEKNPDEKIINGKVARVYRKDMVLLEKHNPDPNNAPLTKIYTLASGIYQPEITVIVSPSRALNYDGEINQKTELEEVYENQKLIEFDIHPEEALNKLADNLSGFIIKQGDDDQVHVTYINAIYDAGNSTETAQNIRQRDHEYTKILKLAQRIISKE
;
A
#
# COMPACT_ATOMS: atom_id res chain seq x y z
N MET A 1 4.33 -1.92 34.86
CA MET A 1 3.33 -1.30 33.97
C MET A 1 2.06 -2.15 34.02
N ASN A 2 0.91 -1.59 34.38
CA ASN A 2 -0.31 -2.37 34.58
C ASN A 2 -0.89 -2.79 33.22
N LYS A 3 -0.95 -4.10 32.94
CA LYS A 3 -1.40 -4.66 31.65
C LYS A 3 -2.80 -4.18 31.26
N THR A 4 -3.67 -3.96 32.24
CA THR A 4 -5.03 -3.45 32.02
C THR A 4 -5.02 -2.00 31.54
N TYR A 5 -4.09 -1.18 32.04
CA TYR A 5 -3.97 0.22 31.66
C TYR A 5 -3.52 0.38 30.20
N ILE A 6 -2.60 -0.45 29.73
CA ILE A 6 -2.15 -0.45 28.33
C ILE A 6 -3.31 -0.80 27.40
N LYS A 7 -4.10 -1.83 27.73
CA LYS A 7 -5.27 -2.23 26.93
C LYS A 7 -6.34 -1.13 26.85
N VAL A 8 -6.62 -0.47 27.97
CA VAL A 8 -7.58 0.65 28.01
C VAL A 8 -7.07 1.84 27.22
N SER A 9 -5.78 2.18 27.34
CA SER A 9 -5.17 3.27 26.56
C SER A 9 -5.19 2.98 25.05
N LEU A 10 -4.93 1.74 24.63
CA LEU A 10 -5.00 1.33 23.22
C LEU A 10 -6.44 1.38 22.68
N ALA A 11 -7.42 0.97 23.48
CA ALA A 11 -8.85 1.06 23.14
C ALA A 11 -9.31 2.52 23.01
N LEU A 12 -8.81 3.42 23.86
CA LEU A 12 -9.11 4.85 23.77
C LEU A 12 -8.43 5.51 22.57
N LEU A 13 -7.20 5.12 22.25
CA LEU A 13 -6.48 5.61 21.05
C LEU A 13 -7.15 5.16 19.74
N SER A 14 -7.67 3.94 19.68
CA SER A 14 -8.42 3.44 18.52
C SER A 14 -9.76 4.15 18.33
N ILE A 15 -10.50 4.44 19.42
CA ILE A 15 -11.72 5.26 19.36
C ILE A 15 -11.41 6.71 18.98
N ALA A 16 -10.33 7.30 19.52
CA ALA A 16 -9.92 8.65 19.18
C ALA A 16 -9.52 8.78 17.69
N GLY A 17 -8.77 7.80 17.17
CA GLY A 17 -8.48 7.69 15.74
C GLY A 17 -9.73 7.53 14.89
N TYR A 18 -10.71 6.74 15.34
CA TYR A 18 -12.02 6.60 14.69
C TYR A 18 -12.78 7.94 14.62
N MET A 19 -12.81 8.70 15.72
CA MET A 19 -13.51 10.00 15.78
C MET A 19 -12.83 11.10 14.96
N GLN A 20 -11.49 11.18 14.97
CA GLN A 20 -10.75 12.12 14.11
C GLN A 20 -11.02 11.85 12.63
N ASN A 21 -11.15 10.58 12.25
CA ASN A 21 -11.49 10.17 10.88
C ASN A 21 -12.90 10.57 10.43
N VAL A 22 -13.87 10.68 11.35
CA VAL A 22 -15.24 11.16 11.05
C VAL A 22 -15.25 12.68 10.86
N ILE A 23 -14.46 13.42 11.64
CA ILE A 23 -14.37 14.88 11.52
C ILE A 23 -13.67 15.29 10.21
N PHE A 24 -12.56 14.64 9.84
CA PHE A 24 -11.91 14.85 8.53
C PHE A 24 -12.80 14.50 7.32
N ALA A 25 -13.69 13.51 7.47
CA ALA A 25 -14.68 13.17 6.44
C ALA A 25 -15.73 14.28 6.26
N SER A 26 -16.17 14.91 7.36
CA SER A 26 -17.11 16.03 7.29
C SER A 26 -16.52 17.28 6.64
N GLU A 27 -15.23 17.57 6.88
CA GLU A 27 -14.55 18.70 6.24
C GLU A 27 -14.29 18.45 4.75
N THR A 28 -13.92 17.23 4.35
CA THR A 28 -13.76 16.87 2.93
C THR A 28 -15.07 16.84 2.15
N GLU A 29 -16.21 16.52 2.78
CA GLU A 29 -17.54 16.69 2.17
C GLU A 29 -17.88 18.17 1.91
N THR A 30 -17.45 19.09 2.77
CA THR A 30 -17.68 20.53 2.53
C THR A 30 -16.85 21.09 1.37
N VAL A 31 -15.64 20.58 1.15
CA VAL A 31 -14.80 20.97 -0.01
C VAL A 31 -15.39 20.46 -1.33
N ALA A 32 -16.04 19.29 -1.32
CA ALA A 32 -16.74 18.75 -2.48
C ALA A 32 -17.93 19.62 -2.93
N HIS A 33 -18.45 20.51 -2.07
CA HIS A 33 -19.60 21.34 -2.41
C HIS A 33 -19.25 22.55 -3.30
N ASN A 34 -17.96 22.88 -3.46
CA ASN A 34 -17.51 24.04 -4.24
C ASN A 34 -17.00 23.72 -5.66
N CYS A 35 -16.96 22.44 -6.04
CA CYS A 35 -16.60 22.05 -7.42
C CYS A 35 -17.81 21.45 -8.15
N THR A 36 -18.21 22.11 -9.23
CA THR A 36 -19.18 21.71 -10.27
C THR A 36 -20.68 21.74 -9.93
N LYS A 37 -21.26 22.94 -10.09
CA LYS A 37 -22.62 23.06 -10.67
C LYS A 37 -22.52 22.66 -12.14
N ASN A 38 -23.33 21.67 -12.55
CA ASN A 38 -23.58 21.19 -13.92
C ASN A 38 -22.88 19.87 -14.32
N GLY A 39 -23.32 18.76 -13.73
CA GLY A 39 -23.14 17.42 -14.27
C GLY A 39 -24.34 16.54 -13.92
N THR A 40 -25.17 16.20 -14.90
CA THR A 40 -26.28 15.25 -14.75
C THR A 40 -25.72 13.83 -14.62
N LEU A 41 -25.53 13.34 -13.39
CA LEU A 41 -25.49 11.93 -13.03
C LEU A 41 -25.58 11.83 -11.50
N ARG A 42 -26.79 11.53 -10.99
CA ARG A 42 -27.06 11.25 -9.58
C ARG A 42 -26.53 9.87 -9.19
N HIS A 43 -25.20 9.67 -9.24
CA HIS A 43 -24.59 8.53 -8.56
C HIS A 43 -23.92 9.05 -7.30
N ARG A 44 -24.64 8.96 -6.18
CA ARG A 44 -24.02 9.08 -4.86
C ARG A 44 -23.00 7.94 -4.79
N PRO A 45 -21.70 8.19 -4.55
CA PRO A 45 -20.79 7.09 -4.30
C PRO A 45 -21.27 6.41 -3.02
N THR A 46 -21.66 5.14 -3.11
CA THR A 46 -21.78 4.29 -1.92
C THR A 46 -20.43 4.35 -1.21
N SER A 47 -20.43 4.44 0.12
CA SER A 47 -19.17 4.48 0.84
C SER A 47 -18.39 3.19 0.55
N ILE A 48 -17.06 3.21 0.66
CA ILE A 48 -16.23 2.00 0.52
C ILE A 48 -16.75 0.88 1.43
N TYR A 49 -17.27 1.23 2.61
CA TYR A 49 -17.88 0.28 3.54
C TYR A 49 -19.19 -0.33 3.04
N ASP A 50 -20.02 0.43 2.35
CA ASP A 50 -21.25 -0.13 1.77
C ASP A 50 -20.93 -1.11 0.63
N GLN A 51 -19.87 -0.83 -0.13
CA GLN A 51 -19.38 -1.72 -1.19
C GLN A 51 -18.79 -3.02 -0.63
N TYR A 52 -18.08 -2.93 0.50
CA TYR A 52 -17.36 -4.05 1.11
C TYR A 52 -17.93 -4.49 2.45
N LYS A 53 -19.26 -4.39 2.60
CA LYS A 53 -19.93 -4.67 3.86
C LYS A 53 -19.76 -6.15 4.25
N ASP A 54 -19.77 -7.04 3.27
CA ASP A 54 -19.64 -8.48 3.48
C ASP A 54 -18.17 -8.89 3.71
N GLU A 55 -17.20 -8.03 3.42
CA GLU A 55 -15.78 -8.25 3.70
C GLU A 55 -15.31 -7.53 4.98
N ALA A 56 -16.16 -6.71 5.60
CA ALA A 56 -15.82 -5.99 6.82
C ALA A 56 -15.58 -6.95 7.99
N ASN A 57 -14.45 -6.78 8.67
CA ASN A 57 -14.13 -7.51 9.90
C ASN A 57 -14.46 -6.65 11.12
N ASP A 58 -15.15 -7.24 12.09
CA ASP A 58 -15.46 -6.64 13.39
C ASP A 58 -14.64 -7.24 14.54
N ASP A 59 -13.81 -8.26 14.27
CA ASP A 59 -12.90 -8.82 15.27
C ASP A 59 -11.76 -7.84 15.60
N ILE A 60 -11.70 -7.44 16.87
CA ILE A 60 -10.73 -6.46 17.37
C ILE A 60 -9.33 -7.08 17.47
N GLY A 61 -9.20 -8.35 17.84
CA GLY A 61 -7.91 -9.02 18.00
C GLY A 61 -7.19 -9.14 16.66
N GLU A 62 -7.90 -9.67 15.66
CA GLU A 62 -7.42 -9.76 14.29
C GLU A 62 -7.08 -8.39 13.70
N THR A 63 -7.92 -7.39 13.93
CA THR A 63 -7.67 -6.02 13.46
C THR A 63 -6.38 -5.45 14.07
N LEU A 64 -6.12 -5.67 15.36
CA LEU A 64 -4.89 -5.22 16.01
C LEU A 64 -3.66 -5.96 15.48
N ALA A 65 -3.78 -7.26 15.21
CA ALA A 65 -2.69 -8.05 14.63
C ALA A 65 -2.36 -7.59 13.19
N ALA A 66 -3.38 -7.31 12.38
CA ALA A 66 -3.22 -6.75 11.04
C ALA A 66 -2.60 -5.35 11.05
N ILE A 67 -3.01 -4.49 11.99
CA ILE A 67 -2.42 -3.15 12.17
C ILE A 67 -0.94 -3.27 12.47
N ARG A 68 -0.55 -4.10 13.45
CA ARG A 68 0.86 -4.31 13.81
C ARG A 68 1.68 -4.78 12.60
N TYR A 69 1.19 -5.78 11.88
CA TYR A 69 1.85 -6.29 10.67
C TYR A 69 2.03 -5.21 9.59
N GLY A 70 1.01 -4.37 9.36
CA GLY A 70 1.08 -3.28 8.39
C GLY A 70 1.96 -2.11 8.82
N GLU A 71 1.98 -1.77 10.11
CA GLU A 71 2.84 -0.73 10.68
C GLU A 71 4.31 -1.11 10.57
N GLU A 72 4.68 -2.37 10.84
CA GLU A 72 6.08 -2.81 10.67
C GLU A 72 6.54 -2.66 9.20
N ALA A 73 5.69 -3.04 8.24
CA ALA A 73 6.00 -2.87 6.82
C ALA A 73 6.15 -1.40 6.41
N ARG A 74 5.29 -0.52 6.95
CA ARG A 74 5.35 0.92 6.75
C ARG A 74 6.64 1.53 7.31
N ASP A 75 6.99 1.20 8.55
CA ASP A 75 8.18 1.76 9.21
C ASP A 75 9.46 1.35 8.46
N LEU A 76 9.51 0.11 7.94
CA LEU A 76 10.63 -0.32 7.12
C LEU A 76 10.68 0.41 5.76
N LEU A 77 9.53 0.66 5.12
CA LEU A 77 9.45 1.46 3.89
C LEU A 77 9.92 2.90 4.10
N GLU A 78 9.50 3.54 5.19
CA GLU A 78 9.94 4.90 5.56
C GLU A 78 11.47 4.94 5.75
N LYS A 79 12.01 3.98 6.53
CA LYS A 79 13.46 3.86 6.73
C LYS A 79 14.24 3.62 5.43
N LEU A 80 13.72 2.78 4.52
CA LEU A 80 14.34 2.54 3.21
C LEU A 80 14.29 3.78 2.31
N TYR A 81 13.21 4.55 2.38
CA TYR A 81 13.07 5.80 1.64
C TYR A 81 14.10 6.85 2.07
N GLU A 82 14.39 6.94 3.37
CA GLU A 82 15.37 7.88 3.94
C GLU A 82 16.82 7.56 3.56
N LEU A 83 17.10 6.33 3.12
CA LEU A 83 18.42 5.97 2.62
C LEU A 83 18.75 6.75 1.35
N ASN A 84 20.00 7.20 1.28
CA ASN A 84 20.52 7.81 0.08
C ASN A 84 20.72 6.74 -1.01
N THR A 85 20.65 7.17 -2.27
CA THR A 85 20.73 6.26 -3.43
C THR A 85 22.11 6.28 -4.10
N HIS A 86 23.18 6.73 -3.44
CA HIS A 86 24.49 6.92 -4.08
C HIS A 86 25.13 5.62 -4.55
N ASP A 87 24.87 4.52 -3.85
CA ASP A 87 25.38 3.19 -4.18
C ASP A 87 24.38 2.35 -5.00
N TYR A 88 23.29 2.96 -5.48
CA TYR A 88 22.33 2.33 -6.37
C TYR A 88 22.78 2.50 -7.83
N SER A 89 22.60 1.46 -8.64
CA SER A 89 22.63 1.59 -10.09
C SER A 89 21.46 2.48 -10.51
N THR A 90 21.72 3.49 -11.33
CA THR A 90 20.69 4.46 -11.75
C THR A 90 20.46 4.37 -13.25
N HIS A 91 19.20 4.32 -13.66
CA HIS A 91 18.78 4.51 -15.05
C HIS A 91 17.63 5.50 -15.12
N SER A 92 17.47 6.15 -16.27
CA SER A 92 16.35 7.06 -16.51
C SER A 92 15.38 6.45 -17.50
N THR A 93 14.09 6.62 -17.25
CA THR A 93 13.05 6.34 -18.25
C THR A 93 13.15 7.33 -19.41
N GLU A 94 12.49 7.05 -20.53
CA GLU A 94 12.42 7.96 -21.68
C GLU A 94 11.89 9.36 -21.30
N ASN A 95 11.02 9.43 -20.28
CA ASN A 95 10.43 10.66 -19.77
C ASN A 95 11.27 11.31 -18.64
N GLY A 96 12.50 10.85 -18.41
CA GLY A 96 13.42 11.42 -17.41
C GLY A 96 13.20 11.01 -15.96
N ASN A 97 12.19 10.18 -15.66
CA ASN A 97 12.00 9.63 -14.31
C ASN A 97 13.16 8.72 -13.93
N LYS A 98 13.57 8.74 -12.66
CA LYS A 98 14.75 7.99 -12.20
C LYS A 98 14.33 6.68 -11.59
N ILE A 99 15.00 5.61 -12.02
CA ILE A 99 14.88 4.29 -11.42
C ILE A 99 16.24 3.91 -10.86
N TYR A 100 16.23 3.47 -9.61
CA TYR A 100 17.37 3.03 -8.85
C TYR A 100 17.22 1.54 -8.58
N THR A 101 18.30 0.78 -8.76
CA THR A 101 18.35 -0.64 -8.45
C THR A 101 19.58 -0.98 -7.63
N LYS A 102 19.41 -1.83 -6.63
CA LYS A 102 20.50 -2.29 -5.78
C LYS A 102 20.27 -3.73 -5.37
N LYS A 103 21.30 -4.56 -5.51
CA LYS A 103 21.29 -5.94 -5.04
C LYS A 103 22.13 -6.07 -3.79
N ILE A 104 21.55 -6.60 -2.71
CA ILE A 104 22.24 -6.82 -1.43
C ILE A 104 21.86 -8.20 -0.94
N GLY A 105 22.83 -9.10 -0.82
CA GLY A 105 22.55 -10.50 -0.50
C GLY A 105 21.56 -11.11 -1.50
N ASN A 106 20.44 -11.62 -0.98
CA ASN A 106 19.35 -12.20 -1.78
C ASN A 106 18.26 -11.18 -2.12
N MET A 107 18.41 -9.92 -1.73
CA MET A 107 17.41 -8.88 -1.99
C MET A 107 17.75 -8.08 -3.24
N ASP A 108 16.77 -7.93 -4.14
CA ASP A 108 16.81 -7.00 -5.27
C ASP A 108 15.87 -5.82 -4.99
N ILE A 109 16.43 -4.66 -4.68
CA ILE A 109 15.71 -3.44 -4.33
C ILE A 109 15.56 -2.57 -5.56
N GLY A 110 14.31 -2.31 -5.94
CA GLY A 110 13.95 -1.33 -6.96
C GLY A 110 13.31 -0.10 -6.33
N ARG A 111 13.66 1.08 -6.83
CA ARG A 111 13.07 2.36 -6.43
C ARG A 111 12.80 3.22 -7.67
N LEU A 112 11.57 3.73 -7.79
CA LEU A 112 11.16 4.65 -8.83
C LEU A 112 10.82 6.00 -8.20
N ASP A 113 11.54 7.05 -8.60
CA ASP A 113 11.32 8.42 -8.15
C ASP A 113 10.83 9.29 -9.31
N PHE A 114 9.76 10.04 -9.05
CA PHE A 114 9.20 11.02 -10.00
C PHE A 114 8.41 12.10 -9.25
N THR A 115 8.05 13.16 -9.97
CA THR A 115 7.25 14.25 -9.44
C THR A 115 5.98 14.47 -10.26
N ILE A 116 4.95 14.97 -9.60
CA ILE A 116 3.70 15.43 -10.21
C ILE A 116 3.59 16.94 -9.95
N PRO A 117 3.53 17.79 -10.99
CA PRO A 117 3.41 19.24 -10.81
C PRO A 117 2.16 19.68 -10.05
N SER A 118 2.32 20.73 -9.25
CA SER A 118 1.35 21.30 -8.31
C SER A 118 1.13 20.46 -7.05
N ALA A 119 1.55 21.01 -5.91
CA ALA A 119 1.33 20.44 -4.59
C ALA A 119 -0.16 20.26 -4.28
N SER A 120 -1.03 21.08 -4.90
CA SER A 120 -2.50 20.95 -4.78
C SER A 120 -3.04 19.60 -5.26
N LYS A 121 -2.27 18.86 -6.08
CA LYS A 121 -2.65 17.51 -6.54
C LYS A 121 -2.43 16.43 -5.48
N TYR A 122 -1.79 16.74 -4.34
CA TYR A 122 -1.47 15.77 -3.29
C TYR A 122 -2.66 14.88 -2.87
N PRO A 123 -3.87 15.42 -2.57
CA PRO A 123 -5.02 14.59 -2.21
C PRO A 123 -5.50 13.70 -3.36
N THR A 124 -5.37 14.18 -4.60
CA THR A 124 -5.73 13.41 -5.81
C THR A 124 -4.75 12.27 -6.04
N VAL A 125 -3.44 12.50 -5.84
CA VAL A 125 -2.40 11.47 -5.94
C VAL A 125 -2.69 10.37 -4.92
N TYR A 126 -2.85 10.71 -3.64
CA TYR A 126 -3.21 9.72 -2.63
C TYR A 126 -4.46 8.91 -3.01
N LYS A 127 -5.55 9.58 -3.40
CA LYS A 127 -6.83 8.93 -3.72
C LYS A 127 -6.75 8.00 -4.93
N GLN A 128 -5.93 8.31 -5.93
CA GLN A 128 -5.78 7.49 -7.13
C GLN A 128 -4.84 6.30 -6.90
N TYR A 129 -3.80 6.48 -6.09
CA TYR A 129 -2.84 5.43 -5.77
C TYR A 129 -3.38 4.47 -4.71
N TRP A 130 -4.14 4.97 -3.74
CA TRP A 130 -4.92 4.20 -2.77
C TRP A 130 -6.34 3.92 -3.28
N ASP A 131 -6.46 3.27 -4.44
CA ASP A 131 -7.75 2.79 -4.97
C ASP A 131 -7.77 1.28 -5.07
N PHE A 132 -8.19 0.62 -3.99
CA PHE A 132 -8.33 -0.84 -3.93
C PHE A 132 -9.69 -1.36 -4.42
N ARG A 133 -10.58 -0.48 -4.92
CA ARG A 133 -11.94 -0.92 -5.33
C ARG A 133 -11.84 -1.86 -6.53
N TYR A 134 -12.55 -2.96 -6.48
CA TYR A 134 -12.40 -4.07 -7.44
C TYR A 134 -13.15 -3.84 -8.78
N GLU A 135 -13.81 -2.70 -8.99
CA GLU A 135 -14.82 -2.54 -10.06
C GLU A 135 -14.64 -1.31 -10.96
N LYS A 136 -13.39 -0.86 -11.17
CA LYS A 136 -13.11 0.16 -12.20
C LYS A 136 -11.86 -0.27 -12.95
N ASN A 137 -11.99 -0.47 -14.26
CA ASN A 137 -10.91 -0.72 -15.24
C ASN A 137 -9.58 -1.13 -14.58
N PRO A 138 -9.35 -2.43 -14.31
CA PRO A 138 -8.17 -2.90 -13.56
C PRO A 138 -6.85 -2.45 -14.18
N ASP A 139 -6.82 -2.24 -15.50
CA ASP A 139 -5.68 -1.72 -16.26
C ASP A 139 -5.30 -0.27 -15.90
N GLU A 140 -6.16 0.43 -15.17
CA GLU A 140 -5.96 1.82 -14.77
C GLU A 140 -5.51 1.97 -13.31
N LYS A 141 -5.41 0.87 -12.58
CA LYS A 141 -5.11 0.86 -11.14
C LYS A 141 -3.77 0.24 -10.84
N ILE A 142 -3.23 0.68 -9.71
CA ILE A 142 -1.99 0.13 -9.13
C ILE A 142 -2.33 -1.03 -8.20
N ILE A 143 -3.25 -0.80 -7.26
CA ILE A 143 -3.69 -1.83 -6.32
C ILE A 143 -4.76 -2.68 -7.00
N ASN A 144 -4.36 -3.89 -7.37
CA ASN A 144 -5.23 -4.89 -8.01
C ASN A 144 -5.30 -6.14 -7.14
N GLY A 145 -6.52 -6.62 -6.91
CA GLY A 145 -6.79 -7.80 -6.11
C GLY A 145 -8.25 -7.82 -5.66
N LYS A 146 -8.80 -9.00 -5.44
CA LYS A 146 -10.13 -9.13 -4.85
C LYS A 146 -10.01 -8.81 -3.37
N VAL A 147 -10.86 -7.93 -2.85
CA VAL A 147 -10.91 -7.67 -1.41
C VAL A 147 -11.39 -8.93 -0.71
N ALA A 148 -10.57 -9.46 0.19
CA ALA A 148 -10.89 -10.62 1.02
C ALA A 148 -11.35 -10.19 2.41
N ARG A 149 -10.84 -9.06 2.91
CA ARG A 149 -11.20 -8.51 4.22
C ARG A 149 -10.95 -7.01 4.30
N VAL A 150 -11.81 -6.27 5.00
CA VAL A 150 -11.64 -4.85 5.31
C VAL A 150 -11.52 -4.68 6.83
N TYR A 151 -10.35 -4.24 7.29
CA TYR A 151 -10.13 -3.93 8.71
C TYR A 151 -10.49 -2.48 9.02
N ARG A 152 -10.07 -1.57 8.14
CA ARG A 152 -10.31 -0.13 8.23
C ARG A 152 -10.40 0.48 6.82
N LYS A 153 -10.88 1.72 6.72
CA LYS A 153 -10.95 2.48 5.44
C LYS A 153 -9.62 2.54 4.68
N ASP A 154 -8.52 2.44 5.41
CA ASP A 154 -7.15 2.56 4.96
C ASP A 154 -6.36 1.25 5.06
N MET A 155 -7.01 0.12 5.35
CA MET A 155 -6.32 -1.16 5.50
C MET A 155 -7.21 -2.33 5.08
N VAL A 156 -6.75 -3.06 4.06
CA VAL A 156 -7.48 -4.17 3.44
C VAL A 156 -6.59 -5.36 3.17
N LEU A 157 -7.17 -6.55 3.26
CA LEU A 157 -6.55 -7.79 2.79
C LEU A 157 -7.02 -8.09 1.37
N LEU A 158 -6.06 -8.31 0.47
CA LEU A 158 -6.32 -8.55 -0.94
C LEU A 158 -5.91 -9.98 -1.30
N GLU A 159 -6.82 -10.71 -1.95
CA GLU A 159 -6.51 -11.91 -2.72
C GLU A 159 -5.85 -11.46 -4.04
N LYS A 160 -4.57 -11.77 -4.21
CA LYS A 160 -3.78 -11.43 -5.40
C LYS A 160 -4.06 -12.46 -6.49
N HIS A 161 -4.46 -11.99 -7.67
CA HIS A 161 -4.62 -12.86 -8.83
C HIS A 161 -3.26 -13.31 -9.35
N ASN A 162 -3.14 -14.61 -9.66
CA ASN A 162 -1.94 -15.18 -10.27
C ASN A 162 -1.74 -14.55 -11.66
N PRO A 163 -0.56 -14.00 -11.99
CA PRO A 163 -0.29 -13.47 -13.32
C PRO A 163 -0.25 -14.54 -14.44
N ASP A 164 -0.21 -15.84 -14.13
CA ASP A 164 -0.29 -16.91 -15.14
C ASP A 164 -1.74 -17.38 -15.39
N PRO A 165 -2.37 -17.01 -16.52
CA PRO A 165 -3.72 -17.46 -16.85
C PRO A 165 -3.80 -18.93 -17.28
N ASN A 166 -2.66 -19.57 -17.60
CA ASN A 166 -2.63 -20.96 -18.05
C ASN A 166 -2.53 -21.98 -16.89
N ASN A 167 -2.17 -21.51 -15.70
CA ASN A 167 -2.19 -22.28 -14.47
C ASN A 167 -3.07 -21.57 -13.46
N ALA A 168 -4.35 -21.97 -13.38
CA ALA A 168 -5.19 -21.60 -12.25
C ALA A 168 -4.37 -21.90 -10.97
N PRO A 169 -4.14 -20.91 -10.09
CA PRO A 169 -3.37 -21.19 -8.90
C PRO A 169 -4.14 -22.24 -8.08
N LEU A 170 -3.48 -23.35 -7.76
CA LEU A 170 -3.97 -24.29 -6.76
C LEU A 170 -4.08 -23.60 -5.38
N THR A 171 -3.31 -22.52 -5.17
CA THR A 171 -3.17 -21.81 -3.89
C THR A 171 -3.42 -20.31 -4.04
N LYS A 172 -4.37 -19.77 -3.27
CA LYS A 172 -4.65 -18.33 -3.22
C LYS A 172 -3.55 -17.59 -2.43
N ILE A 173 -3.11 -16.45 -2.94
CA ILE A 173 -2.11 -15.59 -2.26
C ILE A 173 -2.83 -14.38 -1.68
N TYR A 174 -2.63 -14.12 -0.39
CA TYR A 174 -3.21 -12.95 0.27
C TYR A 174 -2.12 -11.98 0.70
N THR A 175 -2.38 -10.70 0.54
CA THR A 175 -1.42 -9.62 0.84
C THR A 175 -2.16 -8.47 1.53
N LEU A 176 -1.57 -7.93 2.60
CA LEU A 176 -2.12 -6.75 3.24
C LEU A 176 -1.71 -5.49 2.48
N ALA A 177 -2.65 -4.60 2.26
CA ALA A 177 -2.41 -3.26 1.76
C ALA A 177 -2.87 -2.24 2.80
N SER A 178 -2.14 -1.14 2.93
CA SER A 178 -2.49 -0.05 3.84
C SER A 178 -2.13 1.29 3.22
N GLY A 179 -2.95 2.33 3.41
CA GLY A 179 -2.73 3.65 2.84
C GLY A 179 -3.14 4.76 3.78
N ILE A 180 -2.21 5.24 4.60
CA ILE A 180 -2.47 6.26 5.61
C ILE A 180 -2.13 7.63 5.01
N TYR A 181 -3.15 8.47 4.81
CA TYR A 181 -2.97 9.86 4.44
C TYR A 181 -2.45 10.67 5.63
N GLN A 182 -1.33 11.36 5.44
CA GLN A 182 -0.88 12.41 6.36
C GLN A 182 -0.48 13.65 5.55
N PRO A 183 -0.59 14.86 6.12
CA PRO A 183 -0.27 16.10 5.40
C PRO A 183 1.18 16.17 4.90
N GLU A 184 2.14 15.69 5.69
CA GLU A 184 3.57 15.80 5.39
C GLU A 184 4.08 14.63 4.56
N ILE A 185 3.72 13.40 4.96
CA ILE A 185 4.17 12.16 4.33
C ILE A 185 3.06 11.11 4.39
N THR A 186 2.61 10.69 3.21
CA THR A 186 1.67 9.57 3.10
C THR A 186 2.48 8.34 2.73
N VAL A 187 2.28 7.26 3.46
CA VAL A 187 2.86 5.96 3.13
C VAL A 187 1.75 4.99 2.76
N ILE A 188 1.90 4.40 1.58
CA ILE A 188 1.02 3.33 1.11
C ILE A 188 1.85 2.04 1.09
N VAL A 189 1.54 1.11 1.98
CA VAL A 189 2.02 -0.27 1.89
C VAL A 189 1.27 -0.92 0.72
N SER A 190 2.02 -1.26 -0.32
CA SER A 190 1.51 -1.90 -1.51
C SER A 190 1.52 -3.43 -1.33
N PRO A 191 0.53 -4.16 -1.87
CA PRO A 191 0.43 -5.60 -1.73
C PRO A 191 1.61 -6.33 -2.39
N SER A 192 2.60 -6.71 -1.59
CA SER A 192 3.71 -7.57 -2.03
C SER A 192 4.08 -8.65 -1.05
N ARG A 193 3.89 -8.39 0.25
CA ARG A 193 4.22 -9.32 1.32
C ARG A 193 3.08 -10.30 1.49
N ALA A 194 3.31 -11.55 1.11
CA ALA A 194 2.30 -12.59 1.16
C ALA A 194 2.12 -13.07 2.60
N LEU A 195 0.87 -13.24 3.03
CA LEU A 195 0.59 -13.97 4.25
C LEU A 195 0.97 -15.44 4.06
N ASN A 196 1.69 -15.99 5.03
CA ASN A 196 1.88 -17.43 5.13
C ASN A 196 0.55 -18.12 5.55
N TYR A 197 -0.36 -18.28 4.59
CA TYR A 197 -1.66 -18.91 4.77
C TYR A 197 -2.05 -19.67 3.51
N ASP A 198 -2.35 -20.96 3.66
CA ASP A 198 -2.83 -21.82 2.59
C ASP A 198 -4.31 -22.13 2.84
N GLY A 199 -5.20 -21.46 2.11
CA GLY A 199 -6.63 -21.68 2.25
C GLY A 199 -7.50 -20.59 1.62
N GLU A 200 -8.81 -20.76 1.79
CA GLU A 200 -9.78 -19.72 1.45
C GLU A 200 -10.04 -18.83 2.67
N ILE A 201 -10.07 -17.51 2.43
CA ILE A 201 -10.48 -16.53 3.42
C ILE A 201 -11.95 -16.18 3.17
N ASN A 202 -12.78 -16.45 4.16
CA ASN A 202 -14.16 -15.95 4.24
C ASN A 202 -14.36 -15.25 5.59
N GLN A 203 -15.56 -14.76 5.87
CA GLN A 203 -15.88 -14.05 7.12
C GLN A 203 -15.59 -14.86 8.39
N LYS A 204 -15.68 -16.21 8.34
CA LYS A 204 -15.46 -17.09 9.49
C LYS A 204 -14.01 -17.51 9.68
N THR A 205 -13.14 -17.20 8.71
CA THR A 205 -11.71 -17.50 8.82
C THR A 205 -11.11 -16.58 9.89
N GLU A 206 -10.51 -17.15 10.93
CA GLU A 206 -9.78 -16.41 11.96
C GLU A 206 -8.35 -16.15 11.47
N LEU A 207 -7.95 -14.88 11.36
CA LEU A 207 -6.61 -14.51 10.86
C LEU A 207 -5.72 -13.89 11.93
N GLU A 208 -6.17 -13.75 13.18
CA GLU A 208 -5.37 -13.17 14.26
C GLU A 208 -4.04 -13.93 14.39
N GLU A 209 -4.09 -15.25 14.63
CA GLU A 209 -2.90 -16.10 14.71
C GLU A 209 -2.10 -16.13 13.40
N VAL A 210 -2.76 -15.99 12.24
CA VAL A 210 -2.06 -15.91 10.95
C VAL A 210 -1.14 -14.70 10.93
N TYR A 211 -1.62 -13.53 11.38
CA TYR A 211 -0.77 -12.33 11.49
C TYR A 211 0.31 -12.46 12.55
N GLU A 212 -0.02 -13.02 13.72
CA GLU A 212 0.95 -13.15 14.82
C GLU A 212 2.12 -14.08 14.47
N ASN A 213 1.87 -15.07 13.60
CA ASN A 213 2.87 -16.02 13.14
C ASN A 213 3.66 -15.55 11.91
N GLN A 214 3.38 -14.35 11.37
CA GLN A 214 4.20 -13.79 10.31
C GLN A 214 5.60 -13.43 10.81
N LYS A 215 6.58 -13.41 9.91
CA LYS A 215 7.95 -12.98 10.25
C LYS A 215 7.93 -11.55 10.78
N LEU A 216 8.64 -11.29 11.88
CA LEU A 216 8.78 -9.94 12.44
C LEU A 216 9.90 -9.18 11.74
N ILE A 217 9.79 -7.85 11.69
CA ILE A 217 10.85 -6.98 11.20
C ILE A 217 11.75 -6.54 12.37
N GLU A 218 13.06 -6.70 12.20
CA GLU A 218 14.06 -6.23 13.17
C GLU A 218 14.42 -4.77 12.89
N PHE A 219 14.11 -3.86 13.81
CA PHE A 219 14.27 -2.42 13.59
C PHE A 219 15.55 -1.80 14.16
N ASP A 220 16.27 -2.52 15.01
CA ASP A 220 17.49 -2.07 15.71
C ASP A 220 18.78 -2.24 14.88
N ILE A 221 18.63 -2.41 13.56
CA ILE A 221 19.72 -2.61 12.60
C ILE A 221 19.52 -1.75 11.34
N HIS A 222 20.48 -1.76 10.43
CA HIS A 222 20.39 -1.01 9.18
C HIS A 222 19.18 -1.46 8.34
N PRO A 223 18.40 -0.56 7.68
CA PRO A 223 17.16 -0.95 7.01
C PRO A 223 17.33 -1.99 5.90
N GLU A 224 18.42 -1.91 5.14
CA GLU A 224 18.76 -2.91 4.11
C GLU A 224 19.15 -4.28 4.70
N GLU A 225 19.70 -4.29 5.92
CA GLU A 225 19.98 -5.52 6.67
C GLU A 225 18.69 -6.13 7.21
N ALA A 226 17.81 -5.30 7.79
CA ALA A 226 16.48 -5.69 8.25
C ALA A 226 15.66 -6.32 7.12
N LEU A 227 15.68 -5.71 5.94
CA LEU A 227 15.00 -6.21 4.74
C LEU A 227 15.55 -7.57 4.29
N ASN A 228 16.88 -7.77 4.33
CA ASN A 228 17.48 -9.08 4.03
C ASN A 228 17.11 -10.15 5.06
N LYS A 229 17.11 -9.82 6.36
CA LYS A 229 16.71 -10.74 7.43
C LYS A 229 15.24 -11.11 7.38
N LEU A 230 14.37 -10.16 7.00
CA LEU A 230 12.95 -10.40 6.78
C LEU A 230 12.75 -11.53 5.75
N ALA A 231 13.61 -11.60 4.72
CA ALA A 231 13.60 -12.63 3.69
C ALA A 231 12.20 -12.79 3.05
N ASP A 232 11.63 -11.65 2.65
CA ASP A 232 10.28 -11.51 2.12
C ASP A 232 10.22 -10.27 1.21
N ASN A 233 9.18 -10.18 0.38
CA ASN A 233 8.97 -9.05 -0.51
C ASN A 233 8.38 -7.85 0.26
N LEU A 234 8.77 -6.64 -0.13
CA LEU A 234 8.23 -5.41 0.44
C LEU A 234 8.03 -4.37 -0.66
N SER A 235 6.89 -3.71 -0.69
CA SER A 235 6.61 -2.67 -1.67
C SER A 235 5.68 -1.62 -1.12
N GLY A 236 5.81 -0.40 -1.64
CA GLY A 236 4.97 0.70 -1.21
C GLY A 236 5.37 2.03 -1.79
N PHE A 237 4.49 3.00 -1.58
CA PHE A 237 4.68 4.38 -1.98
C PHE A 237 4.99 5.26 -0.77
N ILE A 238 5.89 6.19 -0.98
CA ILE A 238 6.09 7.35 -0.13
C ILE A 238 5.70 8.56 -0.97
N ILE A 239 4.69 9.31 -0.51
CA ILE A 239 4.15 10.48 -1.20
C ILE A 239 4.32 11.69 -0.31
N LYS A 240 5.09 12.68 -0.78
CA LYS A 240 5.36 13.91 -0.04
C LYS A 240 4.89 15.14 -0.80
N GLN A 241 4.32 16.08 -0.07
CA GLN A 241 4.10 17.42 -0.57
C GLN A 241 5.43 18.17 -0.45
N GLY A 242 6.01 18.57 -1.59
CA GLY A 242 7.28 19.30 -1.61
C GLY A 242 7.07 20.80 -1.44
N ASP A 243 8.11 21.47 -0.93
CA ASP A 243 8.17 22.94 -0.82
C ASP A 243 8.33 23.64 -2.19
N ASP A 244 8.49 22.87 -3.26
CA ASP A 244 8.70 23.30 -4.64
C ASP A 244 7.42 23.34 -5.49
N ASP A 245 6.25 23.33 -4.85
CA ASP A 245 4.92 23.18 -5.47
C ASP A 245 4.81 21.90 -6.33
N GLN A 246 5.41 20.80 -5.86
CA GLN A 246 5.30 19.49 -6.49
C GLN A 246 4.87 18.43 -5.48
N VAL A 247 4.28 17.36 -5.99
CA VAL A 247 4.09 16.12 -5.24
C VAL A 247 5.23 15.17 -5.62
N HIS A 248 6.07 14.82 -4.65
CA HIS A 248 7.15 13.86 -4.81
C HIS A 248 6.61 12.46 -4.53
N VAL A 249 6.80 11.54 -5.47
CA VAL A 249 6.35 10.16 -5.34
C VAL A 249 7.55 9.24 -5.51
N THR A 250 7.77 8.42 -4.49
CA THR A 250 8.74 7.34 -4.52
C THR A 250 8.00 6.03 -4.37
N TYR A 251 8.22 5.09 -5.29
CA TYR A 251 7.76 3.71 -5.16
C TYR A 251 8.95 2.80 -4.94
N ILE A 252 8.94 2.05 -3.84
CA ILE A 252 9.96 1.05 -3.51
C ILE A 252 9.34 -0.33 -3.74
N ASN A 253 10.07 -1.23 -4.38
CA ASN A 253 9.70 -2.62 -4.55
C ASN A 253 10.94 -3.51 -4.44
N ALA A 254 11.03 -4.18 -3.30
CA ALA A 254 12.08 -5.10 -2.93
C ALA A 254 11.61 -6.55 -3.09
N ILE A 255 12.39 -7.34 -3.83
CA ILE A 255 12.09 -8.71 -4.19
C ILE A 255 13.15 -9.62 -3.58
N TYR A 256 12.71 -10.59 -2.79
CA TYR A 256 13.59 -11.58 -2.19
C TYR A 256 13.78 -12.79 -3.11
N ASP A 257 15.03 -13.15 -3.37
CA ASP A 257 15.39 -14.37 -4.09
C ASP A 257 15.47 -15.56 -3.11
N ALA A 258 14.40 -16.35 -3.07
CA ALA A 258 14.33 -17.57 -2.27
C ALA A 258 15.07 -18.78 -2.88
N GLY A 259 15.92 -18.55 -3.90
CA GLY A 259 16.61 -19.61 -4.65
C GLY A 259 15.82 -20.12 -5.85
N ASN A 260 14.67 -19.51 -6.16
CA ASN A 260 13.87 -19.77 -7.35
C ASN A 260 14.09 -18.67 -8.39
N SER A 261 15.15 -18.79 -9.19
CA SER A 261 15.56 -17.76 -10.14
C SER A 261 14.50 -17.40 -11.19
N THR A 262 13.60 -18.34 -11.52
CA THR A 262 12.52 -18.10 -12.49
C THR A 262 11.46 -17.18 -11.90
N GLU A 263 11.03 -17.46 -10.68
CA GLU A 263 10.06 -16.62 -9.95
C GLU A 263 10.64 -15.23 -9.66
N THR A 264 11.90 -15.16 -9.22
CA THR A 264 12.60 -13.88 -9.03
C THR A 264 12.62 -13.05 -10.32
N ALA A 265 12.94 -13.68 -11.46
CA ALA A 265 12.93 -12.99 -12.75
C ALA A 265 11.52 -12.54 -13.17
N GLN A 266 10.48 -13.33 -12.89
CA GLN A 266 9.09 -12.94 -13.13
C GLN A 266 8.66 -11.76 -12.26
N ASN A 267 9.01 -11.77 -10.98
CA ASN A 267 8.73 -10.67 -10.05
C ASN A 267 9.43 -9.37 -10.50
N ILE A 268 10.68 -9.45 -10.97
CA ILE A 268 11.40 -8.29 -11.51
C ILE A 268 10.69 -7.74 -12.76
N ARG A 269 10.27 -8.61 -13.70
CA ARG A 269 9.49 -8.18 -14.87
C ARG A 269 8.15 -7.56 -14.48
N GLN A 270 7.49 -8.11 -13.45
CA GLN A 270 6.24 -7.54 -12.93
C GLN A 270 6.49 -6.15 -12.35
N ARG A 271 7.58 -5.95 -11.60
CA ARG A 271 7.96 -4.63 -11.08
C ARG A 271 8.14 -3.60 -12.20
N ASP A 272 8.81 -3.96 -13.30
CA ASP A 272 8.97 -3.07 -14.45
C ASP A 272 7.63 -2.72 -15.11
N HIS A 273 6.70 -3.68 -15.15
CA HIS A 273 5.33 -3.44 -15.61
C HIS A 273 4.55 -2.51 -14.66
N GLU A 274 4.70 -2.69 -13.36
CA GLU A 274 4.10 -1.81 -12.35
C GLU A 274 4.66 -0.38 -12.44
N TYR A 275 5.96 -0.19 -12.65
CA TYR A 275 6.54 1.14 -12.91
C TYR A 275 5.84 1.83 -14.10
N THR A 276 5.57 1.08 -15.17
CA THR A 276 4.87 1.61 -16.33
C THR A 276 3.43 2.04 -15.99
N LYS A 277 2.70 1.25 -15.20
CA LYS A 277 1.34 1.61 -14.74
C LYS A 277 1.35 2.84 -13.84
N ILE A 278 2.27 2.90 -12.89
CA ILE A 278 2.47 4.02 -11.96
C ILE A 278 2.66 5.32 -12.75
N LEU A 279 3.60 5.32 -13.70
CA LEU A 279 3.89 6.51 -14.50
C LEU A 279 2.71 6.89 -15.43
N LYS A 280 1.99 5.92 -16.00
CA LYS A 280 0.77 6.20 -16.77
C LYS A 280 -0.32 6.85 -15.91
N LEU A 281 -0.50 6.38 -14.66
CA LEU A 281 -1.44 6.99 -13.73
C LEU A 281 -1.02 8.42 -13.38
N ALA A 282 0.27 8.65 -13.12
CA ALA A 282 0.82 9.99 -12.90
C ALA A 282 0.51 10.92 -14.09
N GLN A 283 0.76 10.47 -15.33
CA GLN A 283 0.46 11.24 -16.54
C GLN A 283 -1.02 11.60 -16.66
N ARG A 284 -1.94 10.67 -16.33
CA ARG A 284 -3.39 10.95 -16.33
C ARG A 284 -3.81 11.97 -15.28
N ILE A 285 -3.14 11.98 -14.13
CA ILE A 285 -3.37 12.99 -13.08
C ILE A 285 -2.89 14.37 -13.57
N ILE A 286 -1.76 14.40 -14.29
CA ILE A 286 -1.22 15.62 -14.89
C ILE A 286 -2.13 16.14 -16.01
N SER A 287 -2.66 15.26 -16.87
CA SER A 287 -3.42 15.65 -18.06
C SER A 287 -4.90 16.00 -17.81
N LYS A 288 -5.40 15.87 -16.58
CA LYS A 288 -6.79 16.20 -16.20
C LYS A 288 -6.94 17.66 -15.72
N GLU A 289 -6.01 18.52 -16.12
CA GLU A 289 -6.14 19.99 -16.09
C GLU A 289 -7.15 20.49 -17.13
#